data_AF-A0A2W6UN00-F1
#
_entry.id   AF-A0A2W6UN00-F1
#
_cell.length_a   1.000
_cell.length_b   1.000
_cell.length_c   1.000
_cell.angle_alpha   90.00
_cell.angle_beta   90.00
_cell.angle_gamma   90.00
#
_symmetry.space_group_name_H-M   'P 1'
#
loop_
_entity.id
_entity.type
_entity.pdbx_description
1 polymer ?
#
loop_
_entity_poly.entity_id
_entity_poly.type
_entity_poly.pdbx_seq_one_letter_code
_entity_poly.pdbx_strand_id
1 'polypeptide(L)'
;MTGITDEGIEIDREFIAPPSAVFAAWTTPESFAQWFGGRDVVVPIDSLHFHAELGRVADVPQRRRGDRRGLIPSAVFTADRERSRDGAAVR
;
A
#
# COMPACT_ATOMS: atom_id res chain seq x y z
N MET A 1 -11.00 3.61 14.39
CA MET A 1 -9.96 4.13 15.28
C MET A 1 -8.69 4.35 14.47
N THR A 2 -8.08 5.53 14.51
CA THR A 2 -6.71 5.73 13.97
C THR A 2 -5.80 5.98 15.16
N GLY A 3 -4.67 5.28 15.23
CA GLY A 3 -3.77 5.40 16.37
C GLY A 3 -2.48 4.61 16.21
N ILE A 4 -1.57 4.82 17.16
CA ILE A 4 -0.42 3.95 17.37
C ILE A 4 -0.86 2.90 18.38
N THR A 5 -0.62 1.63 18.06
CA THR A 5 -0.88 0.48 18.93
C THR A 5 0.45 -0.14 19.37
N ASP A 6 0.39 -1.07 20.34
CA ASP A 6 1.58 -1.79 20.77
C ASP A 6 2.18 -2.65 19.63
N GLU A 7 1.36 -3.11 18.67
CA GLU A 7 1.84 -3.87 17.51
C GLU A 7 2.12 -3.03 16.25
N GLY A 8 1.81 -1.74 16.22
CA GLY A 8 2.08 -0.90 15.06
C GLY A 8 1.19 0.33 14.90
N ILE A 9 0.67 0.51 13.68
CA ILE A 9 -0.13 1.69 13.31
C ILE A 9 -1.46 1.20 12.75
N GLU A 10 -2.56 1.72 13.32
CA GLU A 10 -3.92 1.52 12.83
C GLU A 10 -4.38 2.78 12.09
N ILE A 11 -4.90 2.60 10.86
CA ILE A 11 -5.39 3.70 10.02
C ILE A 11 -6.80 3.38 9.54
N ASP A 12 -7.78 4.07 10.11
CA ASP A 12 -9.16 4.02 9.66
C ASP A 12 -9.55 5.28 8.88
N ARG A 13 -10.12 5.10 7.69
CA ARG A 13 -10.59 6.18 6.81
C ARG A 13 -11.92 5.80 6.20
N GLU A 14 -12.84 6.76 6.17
CA GLU A 14 -14.12 6.63 5.46
C GLU A 14 -14.03 7.34 4.11
N PHE A 15 -14.51 6.68 3.06
CA PHE A 15 -14.53 7.22 1.70
C PHE A 15 -15.96 7.23 1.16
N ILE A 16 -16.37 8.35 0.57
CA ILE A 16 -17.61 8.45 -0.19
C ILE A 16 -17.36 7.87 -1.59
N ALA A 17 -17.12 6.56 -1.66
CA ALA A 17 -16.85 5.83 -2.88
C ALA A 17 -17.33 4.37 -2.76
N PRO A 18 -17.68 3.70 -3.87
CA PRO A 18 -18.00 2.28 -3.85
C PRO A 18 -16.81 1.44 -3.34
N PRO A 19 -17.05 0.32 -2.62
CA PRO A 19 -15.98 -0.56 -2.15
C PRO A 19 -15.05 -1.06 -3.26
N SER A 20 -15.58 -1.29 -4.47
CA SER A 20 -14.78 -1.70 -5.63
C SER A 20 -13.77 -0.64 -6.07
N ALA A 21 -14.12 0.65 -5.96
CA ALA A 21 -13.21 1.74 -6.28
C ALA A 21 -12.09 1.86 -5.23
N VAL A 22 -12.45 1.70 -3.95
CA VAL A 22 -11.46 1.66 -2.86
C VAL A 22 -10.50 0.48 -3.06
N PHE A 23 -11.03 -0.70 -3.38
CA PHE A 23 -10.21 -1.88 -3.67
C PHE A 23 -9.30 -1.69 -4.89
N ALA A 24 -9.80 -1.07 -5.96
CA ALA A 24 -9.01 -0.76 -7.16
C ALA A 24 -7.87 0.22 -6.86
N ALA A 25 -8.04 1.17 -5.93
CA ALA A 25 -7.00 2.09 -5.49
C ALA A 25 -5.77 1.38 -4.87
N TRP A 26 -5.95 0.13 -4.42
CA TRP A 26 -4.88 -0.71 -3.88
C TRP A 26 -4.39 -1.78 -4.85
N THR A 27 -5.19 -2.19 -5.83
CA THR A 27 -4.90 -3.37 -6.67
C THR A 27 -4.60 -3.06 -8.14
N THR A 28 -4.93 -1.86 -8.60
CA THR A 28 -4.61 -1.41 -9.97
C THR A 28 -3.38 -0.50 -9.95
N PRO A 29 -2.36 -0.75 -10.79
CA PRO A 29 -1.15 0.09 -10.85
C PRO A 29 -1.47 1.58 -11.08
N GLU A 30 -2.41 1.87 -11.97
CA GLU A 30 -2.77 3.23 -12.39
C GLU A 30 -3.40 4.03 -11.25
N SER A 31 -4.23 3.39 -10.42
CA SER A 31 -4.84 4.07 -9.27
C SER A 31 -3.87 4.17 -8.10
N PHE A 32 -3.08 3.11 -7.86
CA PHE A 32 -2.12 3.06 -6.76
C PHE A 32 -1.05 4.15 -6.88
N ALA A 33 -0.49 4.32 -8.08
CA ALA A 33 0.58 5.29 -8.34
C ALA A 33 0.18 6.76 -8.11
N GLN A 34 -1.12 7.07 -8.06
CA GLN A 34 -1.61 8.44 -7.90
C GLN A 34 -1.48 8.97 -6.47
N TRP A 35 -1.54 8.10 -5.47
CA TRP A 35 -1.62 8.53 -4.07
C TRP A 35 -0.50 7.98 -3.19
N PHE A 36 0.13 6.86 -3.59
CA PHE A 36 1.15 6.21 -2.78
C PHE A 36 2.41 7.07 -2.61
N GLY A 37 2.88 7.19 -1.37
CA GLY A 37 4.02 8.05 -1.01
C GLY A 37 3.67 9.52 -0.72
N GLY A 38 2.41 9.92 -0.89
CA GLY A 38 1.94 11.27 -0.55
C GLY A 38 2.40 12.35 -1.53
N ARG A 39 2.24 13.63 -1.15
CA ARG A 39 2.38 14.77 -2.08
C ARG A 39 3.79 14.96 -2.62
N ASP A 40 4.80 14.61 -1.84
CA ASP A 40 6.21 14.83 -2.19
C ASP A 40 6.84 13.68 -2.97
N VAL A 41 6.06 12.63 -3.24
CA VAL A 41 6.53 11.44 -3.96
C VAL A 41 5.75 11.29 -5.26
N VAL A 42 6.44 10.73 -6.25
CA VAL A 42 5.89 10.26 -7.51
C VAL A 42 6.27 8.80 -7.67
N VAL A 43 5.29 7.95 -7.96
CA VAL A 43 5.49 6.58 -8.41
C VAL A 43 5.40 6.59 -9.94
N PRO A 44 6.49 6.39 -10.69
CA PRO A 44 6.43 6.41 -12.15
C PRO A 44 5.80 5.11 -12.65
N ILE A 45 4.59 5.22 -13.22
CA ILE A 45 3.78 4.09 -13.66
C ILE A 45 4.53 3.16 -14.63
N ASP A 46 5.32 3.72 -15.55
CA ASP A 46 6.07 2.95 -16.55
C ASP A 46 7.15 2.04 -15.94
N SER A 47 7.53 2.30 -14.69
CA SER A 47 8.48 1.48 -13.93
C SER A 47 7.82 0.67 -12.82
N LEU A 48 6.51 0.78 -12.62
CA LEU A 48 5.80 0.09 -11.56
C LEU A 48 5.44 -1.34 -12.00
N HIS A 49 6.19 -2.33 -11.51
CA HIS A 49 5.90 -3.75 -11.74
C HIS A 49 4.99 -4.27 -10.62
N PHE A 50 3.68 -4.00 -10.75
CA PHE A 50 2.71 -4.28 -9.71
C PHE A 50 1.65 -5.29 -10.15
N HIS A 51 1.59 -6.42 -9.44
CA HIS A 51 0.57 -7.45 -9.59
C HIS A 51 0.04 -7.81 -8.21
N ALA A 52 -1.21 -7.43 -7.93
CA ALA A 52 -1.86 -7.66 -6.64
C ALA A 52 -2.31 -9.12 -6.48
N GLU A 53 -1.33 -10.01 -6.29
CA GLU A 53 -1.52 -11.43 -6.07
C GLU A 53 -0.99 -11.81 -4.67
N LEU A 54 -1.68 -12.71 -3.98
CA LEU A 54 -1.25 -13.17 -2.66
C LEU A 54 0.15 -13.79 -2.72
N GLY A 55 1.02 -13.38 -1.79
CA GLY A 55 2.40 -13.87 -1.70
C GLY A 55 3.35 -13.36 -2.79
N ARG A 56 2.88 -12.55 -3.75
CA ARG A 56 3.75 -11.89 -4.73
C ARG A 56 4.32 -10.61 -4.11
N VAL A 57 5.63 -10.42 -4.33
CA VAL A 57 6.33 -9.19 -3.94
C VAL A 57 6.10 -8.12 -5.00
N ALA A 58 5.72 -6.92 -4.57
CA ALA A 58 5.66 -5.75 -5.45
C ALA A 58 6.94 -4.90 -5.28
N ASP A 59 7.57 -4.55 -6.41
CA ASP A 59 8.60 -3.50 -6.46
C ASP A 59 7.94 -2.18 -6.84
N VAL A 60 8.01 -1.20 -5.93
CA VAL A 60 7.38 0.11 -6.08
C VAL A 60 8.47 1.17 -6.14
N PRO A 61 8.98 1.52 -7.34
CA PRO A 61 9.97 2.57 -7.47
C PRO A 61 9.34 3.93 -7.14
N GLN A 62 10.04 4.70 -6.32
CA GLN A 62 9.60 6.02 -5.87
C GLN A 62 10.61 7.09 -6.30
N ARG A 63 10.13 8.31 -6.54
CA ARG A 63 10.96 9.50 -6.78
C ARG A 63 10.43 10.67 -5.96
N ARG A 64 11.30 11.59 -5.55
CA ARG A 64 10.83 12.87 -5.01
C ARG A 64 10.21 13.70 -6.13
N ARG A 65 9.05 14.29 -5.86
CA ARG A 65 8.40 15.21 -6.80
C ARG A 65 9.31 16.41 -7.06
N GLY A 66 9.57 16.70 -8.34
CA GLY A 66 10.48 17.78 -8.76
C GLY A 66 11.94 17.35 -8.95
N ASP A 67 12.35 16.19 -8.44
CA ASP A 67 13.67 15.62 -8.72
C ASP A 67 13.57 14.58 -9.86
N ARG A 68 14.23 14.87 -10.98
CA ARG A 68 14.28 13.96 -12.14
C ARG A 68 15.44 12.97 -12.09
N ARG A 69 16.38 13.12 -11.16
CA ARG A 69 17.70 12.46 -11.23
C ARG A 69 17.91 11.30 -10.23
N GLY A 70 17.02 11.10 -9.25
CA GLY A 70 17.16 10.01 -8.27
C GLY A 70 15.88 9.20 -8.03
N LEU A 71 16.01 7.87 -8.02
CA LEU A 71 15.04 6.97 -7.39
C LEU A 71 15.31 6.97 -5.87
N ILE A 72 14.25 7.01 -5.08
CA ILE A 72 14.27 6.69 -3.65
C ILE A 72 14.35 5.16 -3.55
N PRO A 73 15.10 4.58 -2.59
CA PRO A 73 15.10 3.13 -2.37
C PRO A 73 13.67 2.59 -2.25
N SER A 74 13.35 1.54 -3.01
CA SER A 74 12.00 0.96 -3.06
C SER A 74 11.52 0.51 -1.68
N ALA A 75 10.24 0.73 -1.38
CA ALA A 75 9.57 0.00 -0.33
C ALA A 75 9.15 -1.36 -0.89
N VAL A 76 9.57 -2.45 -0.25
CA VAL A 76 9.18 -3.82 -0.62
C VAL A 76 7.96 -4.20 0.20
N PHE A 77 6.85 -4.55 -0.47
CA PHE A 77 5.65 -5.06 0.16
C PHE A 77 5.46 -6.55 -0.16
N THR A 78 5.12 -7.32 0.88
CA THR A 78 4.62 -8.69 0.75
C THR A 78 3.22 -8.72 1.34
N ALA A 79 2.22 -9.12 0.55
CA ALA A 79 0.89 -9.37 1.09
C ALA A 79 0.97 -10.54 2.07
N ASP A 80 0.71 -10.27 3.35
CA ASP A 80 0.84 -11.23 4.44
C ASP A 80 -0.08 -12.44 4.24
N ARG A 81 0.47 -13.64 4.43
CA ARG A 81 -0.25 -14.91 4.25
C ARG A 81 -0.83 -15.31 5.61
N GLU A 82 -2.12 -15.02 5.82
CA GLU A 82 -2.98 -15.57 6.87
C GLU A 82 -2.31 -15.87 8.24
N ARG A 83 -2.53 -15.01 9.23
CA ARG A 83 -2.66 -15.47 10.63
C ARG A 83 -4.14 -15.78 10.90
N SER A 84 -4.63 -16.87 10.28
CA SER A 84 -5.94 -17.47 10.55
C SER A 84 -5.80 -18.44 11.73
N ARG A 85 -6.71 -18.29 12.71
CA ARG A 85 -6.98 -19.17 13.87
C ARG A 85 -5.98 -19.14 15.02
N ASP A 86 -6.29 -18.33 16.03
CA ASP A 86 -6.42 -18.83 17.41
C ASP A 86 -7.21 -17.83 18.25
N GLY A 87 -8.53 -17.90 18.13
CA GLY A 87 -9.44 -17.38 19.16
C GLY A 87 -9.43 -18.35 20.34
N ALA A 88 -8.34 -18.37 21.10
CA ALA A 88 -8.30 -19.01 22.40
C ALA A 88 -9.28 -18.26 23.30
N ALA A 89 -10.38 -18.95 23.66
CA ALA A 89 -11.26 -18.55 24.72
C ALA A 89 -10.44 -18.32 26.00
N VAL A 90 -10.43 -17.08 26.49
CA VAL A 90 -10.06 -16.79 27.87
C VAL A 90 -11.37 -16.57 28.61
N ARG A 91 -11.56 -17.46 29.59
CA ARG A 91 -12.63 -17.48 30.59
C ARG A 91 -12.65 -16.22 31.43
#